data_AF-A0A661GKV9-F1
#
_entry.id   AF-A0A661GKV9-F1
#
_cell.length_a   1.000
_cell.length_b   1.000
_cell.length_c   1.000
_cell.angle_alpha   90.00
_cell.angle_beta   90.00
_cell.angle_gamma   90.00
#
_symmetry.space_group_name_H-M   'P 1'
#
loop_
_entity.id
_entity.type
_entity.pdbx_description
1 polymer ?
#
loop_
_entity_poly.entity_id
_entity_poly.type
_entity_poly.pdbx_seq_one_letter_code
_entity_poly.pdbx_strand_id
1 'polypeptide(L)'
;MQSFSLESYGITVDRVLRNTSPALLYEEALRNEPGTAVSSTGALIALSGAKTGRSPKDKRVVGHEQVLDDVWWGDVNVNLEERVFEIARRSAVDYLSTRDQLYVVDGFAGWDE
;
A
#
# COMPACT_ATOMS: atom_id res chain seq x y z
N MET A 1 -7.93 -6.79 -25.28
CA MET A 1 -7.26 -6.63 -23.97
C MET A 1 -8.24 -5.91 -23.06
N GLN A 2 -8.64 -6.52 -21.93
CA GLN A 2 -9.35 -5.76 -20.91
C GLN A 2 -8.41 -4.67 -20.38
N SER A 3 -8.88 -3.43 -20.33
CA SER A 3 -8.19 -2.36 -19.63
C SER A 3 -8.20 -2.67 -18.13
N PHE A 4 -7.03 -2.81 -17.53
CA PHE A 4 -6.92 -2.89 -16.08
C PHE A 4 -7.34 -1.54 -15.48
N SER A 5 -8.29 -1.55 -14.53
CA SER A 5 -8.83 -0.35 -13.90
C SER A 5 -8.96 -0.54 -12.39
N LEU A 6 -8.77 0.56 -11.65
CA LEU A 6 -8.93 0.63 -10.19
C LEU A 6 -10.27 1.23 -9.76
N GLU A 7 -11.19 1.47 -10.71
CA GLU A 7 -12.51 2.07 -10.46
C GLU A 7 -13.33 1.28 -9.43
N SER A 8 -13.20 -0.05 -9.39
CA SER A 8 -13.87 -0.90 -8.38
C SER A 8 -13.46 -0.57 -6.94
N TYR A 9 -12.30 0.06 -6.75
CA TYR A 9 -11.81 0.54 -5.47
C TYR A 9 -12.14 2.02 -5.24
N GLY A 10 -12.76 2.69 -6.21
CA GLY A 10 -13.06 4.12 -6.22
C GLY A 10 -11.86 5.00 -6.61
N ILE A 11 -10.79 4.41 -7.15
CA ILE A 11 -9.56 5.12 -7.49
C ILE A 11 -9.56 5.43 -8.99
N THR A 12 -9.34 6.71 -9.33
CA THR A 12 -9.16 7.17 -10.71
C THR A 12 -7.74 7.70 -10.88
N VAL A 13 -6.99 7.18 -11.86
CA VAL A 13 -5.61 7.60 -12.13
C VAL A 13 -5.28 7.44 -13.61
N ASP A 14 -4.43 8.33 -14.14
CA ASP A 14 -4.08 8.36 -15.56
C ASP A 14 -3.16 7.20 -15.97
N ARG A 15 -2.17 6.87 -15.15
CA ARG A 15 -1.19 5.81 -15.43
C ARG A 15 -1.14 4.76 -14.33
N VAL A 16 -1.26 3.49 -14.72
CA VAL A 16 -1.03 2.35 -13.83
C VAL A 16 0.09 1.47 -14.35
N LEU A 17 1.10 1.22 -13.52
CA LEU A 17 2.17 0.26 -13.77
C LEU A 17 1.92 -1.01 -12.96
N ARG A 18 1.39 -2.05 -13.62
CA ARG A 18 1.04 -3.32 -12.99
C ARG A 18 2.09 -4.40 -13.26
N ASN A 19 2.56 -5.07 -12.22
CA ASN A 19 3.52 -6.19 -12.27
C ASN A 19 4.74 -5.91 -13.15
N THR A 20 5.24 -4.68 -13.05
CA THR A 20 6.34 -4.19 -13.87
C THR A 20 7.65 -4.92 -13.54
N SER A 21 8.55 -5.00 -14.52
CA SER A 21 9.85 -5.63 -14.30
C SER A 21 10.67 -4.88 -13.25
N PRO A 22 11.55 -5.58 -12.50
CA PRO A 22 12.47 -4.92 -11.58
C PRO A 22 13.29 -3.81 -12.23
N ALA A 23 13.74 -3.99 -13.48
CA ALA A 23 14.51 -2.97 -14.20
C ALA A 23 13.75 -1.66 -14.36
N LEU A 24 12.46 -1.72 -14.74
CA LEU A 24 11.64 -0.52 -14.85
C LEU A 24 11.33 0.09 -13.47
N LEU A 25 11.16 -0.73 -12.43
CA LEU A 25 11.00 -0.22 -11.06
C LEU A 25 12.25 0.52 -10.55
N TYR A 26 13.46 0.10 -10.95
CA TYR A 26 14.70 0.85 -10.66
C TYR A 26 14.67 2.23 -11.33
N GLU A 27 14.31 2.31 -12.61
CA GLU A 27 14.20 3.58 -13.32
C GLU A 27 13.14 4.50 -12.69
N GLU A 28 11.97 3.96 -12.37
CA GLU A 28 10.88 4.71 -11.75
C GLU A 28 11.28 5.23 -10.37
N ALA A 29 11.99 4.44 -9.55
CA ALA A 29 12.50 4.89 -8.25
C ALA A 29 13.49 6.05 -8.40
N LEU A 30 14.50 5.90 -9.25
CA LEU A 30 15.55 6.90 -9.46
C LEU A 30 15.03 8.23 -10.04
N ARG A 31 13.93 8.19 -10.81
CA ARG A 31 13.31 9.38 -11.40
C ARG A 31 12.34 10.08 -10.47
N ASN A 32 11.55 9.31 -9.71
CA ASN A 32 10.36 9.84 -9.04
C ASN A 32 10.46 9.88 -7.51
N GLU A 33 11.40 9.15 -6.89
CA GLU A 33 11.56 9.11 -5.43
C GLU A 33 12.88 9.79 -5.00
N PRO A 34 12.82 11.00 -4.42
CA PRO A 34 14.00 11.71 -3.95
C PRO A 34 14.79 10.92 -2.91
N GLY A 35 16.11 10.92 -3.03
CA GLY A 35 17.00 10.22 -2.09
C GLY A 35 17.18 8.73 -2.39
N THR A 36 16.64 8.23 -3.50
CA THR A 36 17.02 6.92 -4.03
C THR A 36 18.36 6.98 -4.78
N ALA A 37 19.09 5.87 -4.75
CA ALA A 37 20.37 5.71 -5.44
C ALA A 37 20.63 4.24 -5.76
N VAL A 38 21.63 3.97 -6.61
CA VAL A 38 22.14 2.61 -6.85
C VAL A 38 23.49 2.47 -6.16
N SER A 39 23.65 1.41 -5.36
CA SER A 39 24.92 1.10 -4.70
C SER A 39 25.99 0.69 -5.73
N SER A 40 27.25 0.65 -5.31
CA SER A 40 28.34 0.10 -6.15
C SER A 40 28.16 -1.38 -6.51
N THR A 41 27.28 -2.10 -5.82
CA THR A 41 26.93 -3.50 -6.09
C THR A 41 25.64 -3.65 -6.91
N GLY A 42 25.02 -2.55 -7.31
CA GLY A 42 23.80 -2.56 -8.13
C GLY A 42 22.50 -2.65 -7.35
N ALA A 43 22.51 -2.58 -6.02
CA ALA A 43 21.30 -2.60 -5.21
C ALA A 43 20.63 -1.22 -5.15
N LEU A 44 19.30 -1.18 -5.23
CA LEU A 44 18.53 0.04 -4.99
C LEU A 44 18.61 0.43 -3.50
N ILE A 45 19.00 1.67 -3.24
CA ILE A 45 18.99 2.30 -1.92
C ILE A 45 17.76 3.21 -1.86
N ALA A 46 16.97 3.09 -0.79
CA ALA A 46 15.85 3.96 -0.47
C ALA A 46 15.83 4.28 1.03
N LEU A 47 15.23 5.41 1.42
CA LEU A 47 15.20 5.89 2.81
C LEU A 47 13.75 5.99 3.28
N SER A 48 13.42 5.38 4.43
CA SER A 48 12.06 5.39 4.99
C SER A 48 11.74 6.62 5.87
N GLY A 49 12.64 7.61 5.88
CA GLY A 49 12.49 8.85 6.65
C GLY A 49 12.38 8.61 8.17
N ALA A 50 11.45 9.31 8.82
CA ALA A 50 11.28 9.26 10.28
C ALA A 50 10.78 7.89 10.80
N LYS A 51 10.21 7.05 9.95
CA LYS A 51 9.68 5.73 10.32
C LYS A 51 10.62 4.64 9.81
N THR A 52 11.59 4.26 10.64
CA THR A 52 12.62 3.25 10.32
C THR A 52 12.25 1.83 10.75
N GLY A 53 11.02 1.64 11.25
CA GLY A 53 10.51 0.35 11.70
C GLY A 53 9.00 0.36 11.82
N ARG A 54 8.44 -0.71 12.41
CA ARG A 54 6.99 -0.84 12.63
C ARG A 54 6.50 0.23 13.63
N SER A 55 5.23 0.62 13.48
CA SER A 55 4.50 1.44 14.47
C SER A 55 3.34 0.64 15.07
N PRO A 56 3.58 -0.28 16.04
CA PRO A 56 2.53 -1.16 16.56
C PRO A 56 1.31 -0.42 17.13
N LYS A 57 1.55 0.75 17.75
CA LYS A 57 0.50 1.59 18.35
C LYS A 57 -0.45 2.24 17.34
N ASP A 58 -0.10 2.24 16.05
CA ASP A 58 -0.91 2.82 14.97
C ASP A 58 -1.79 1.74 14.30
N LYS A 59 -1.55 0.45 14.55
CA LYS A 59 -2.34 -0.64 13.97
C LYS A 59 -3.77 -0.65 14.53
N ARG A 60 -4.74 -0.78 13.64
CA ARG A 60 -6.16 -0.92 13.98
C ARG A 60 -6.80 -2.07 13.22
N VAL A 61 -7.85 -2.67 13.78
CA VAL A 61 -8.69 -3.68 13.11
C VAL A 61 -10.14 -3.22 13.24
N VAL A 62 -10.87 -3.24 12.12
CA VAL A 62 -12.28 -2.81 12.10
C VAL A 62 -13.12 -3.83 12.87
N GLY A 63 -13.84 -3.38 13.90
CA GLY A 63 -14.75 -4.21 14.68
C GLY A 63 -16.10 -4.34 13.99
N HIS A 64 -16.18 -5.21 12.97
CA HIS A 64 -17.42 -5.55 12.28
C HIS A 64 -18.09 -6.76 12.96
N GLU A 65 -19.42 -6.82 12.97
CA GLU A 65 -20.19 -7.87 13.68
C GLU A 65 -19.73 -9.30 13.37
N GLN A 66 -19.29 -9.54 12.14
CA GLN A 66 -18.81 -10.85 11.67
C GLN A 66 -17.46 -11.29 12.26
N VAL A 67 -16.67 -10.40 12.86
CA VAL A 67 -15.31 -10.70 13.34
C VAL A 67 -15.11 -10.41 14.83
N LEU A 68 -16.13 -9.88 15.50
CA LEU A 68 -16.02 -9.47 16.91
C LEU A 68 -15.65 -10.64 17.83
N ASP A 69 -16.17 -11.83 17.56
CA ASP A 69 -15.92 -13.02 18.40
C ASP A 69 -14.63 -13.78 18.01
N ASP A 70 -14.10 -13.54 16.80
CA ASP A 70 -12.95 -14.26 16.26
C ASP A 70 -11.61 -13.54 16.48
N VAL A 71 -11.63 -12.22 16.66
CA VAL A 71 -10.43 -11.42 16.81
C VAL A 71 -9.99 -11.36 18.27
N TRP A 72 -8.70 -11.64 18.52
CA TRP A 72 -8.10 -11.49 19.85
C TRP A 72 -7.85 -10.01 20.18
N TRP A 73 -8.86 -9.33 20.72
CA TRP A 73 -8.80 -7.89 21.04
C TRP A 73 -7.88 -7.56 22.22
N GLY A 74 -7.24 -6.38 22.16
CA GLY A 74 -6.37 -5.87 23.21
C GLY A 74 -5.38 -4.83 22.68
N ASP A 75 -4.25 -4.64 23.38
CA ASP A 75 -3.23 -3.63 23.00
C ASP A 75 -2.59 -3.90 21.62
N VAL A 76 -2.66 -5.14 21.13
CA VAL A 76 -2.13 -5.55 19.82
C VAL A 76 -3.18 -5.38 18.70
N ASN A 77 -4.41 -5.81 18.94
CA ASN A 77 -5.53 -5.66 18.01
C ASN A 77 -6.51 -4.67 18.61
N VAL A 78 -6.28 -3.39 18.30
CA VAL A 78 -7.09 -2.29 18.80
C VAL A 78 -8.28 -2.09 17.86
N ASN A 79 -9.49 -2.15 18.43
CA ASN A 79 -10.74 -1.98 17.70
C ASN A 79 -10.83 -0.57 17.07
N LEU A 80 -11.33 -0.50 15.85
CA LEU A 80 -11.69 0.70 15.12
C LEU A 80 -13.14 0.59 14.65
N GLU A 81 -13.92 1.62 14.92
CA GLU A 81 -15.28 1.71 14.40
C GLU A 81 -15.28 1.83 12.87
N GLU A 82 -16.20 1.13 12.21
CA GLU A 82 -16.33 1.10 10.75
C GLU A 82 -16.45 2.51 10.13
N ARG A 83 -17.22 3.41 10.75
CA ARG A 83 -17.34 4.80 10.29
C ARG A 83 -15.99 5.54 10.23
N VAL A 84 -15.08 5.24 11.16
CA VAL A 84 -13.75 5.88 11.21
C VAL A 84 -12.84 5.29 10.14
N PHE A 85 -12.96 3.99 9.89
CA PHE A 85 -12.31 3.34 8.76
C PHE A 85 -12.76 3.96 7.43
N GLU A 86 -14.06 4.18 7.22
CA GLU A 86 -14.56 4.78 5.97
C GLU A 86 -14.02 6.19 5.72
N ILE A 87 -13.83 6.99 6.79
CA ILE A 87 -13.17 8.29 6.69
C ILE A 87 -11.72 8.13 6.23
N ALA A 88 -10.95 7.25 6.88
CA ALA A 88 -9.56 7.00 6.51
C ALA A 88 -9.41 6.43 5.09
N ARG A 89 -10.30 5.50 4.71
CA ARG A 89 -10.39 4.90 3.39
C ARG A 89 -10.65 5.98 2.33
N ARG A 90 -11.61 6.88 2.56
CA ARG A 90 -11.90 7.98 1.64
C ARG A 90 -10.68 8.88 1.47
N SER A 91 -10.03 9.29 2.57
CA SER A 91 -8.80 10.10 2.48
C SER A 91 -7.68 9.41 1.68
N ALA A 92 -7.53 8.09 1.81
CA ALA A 92 -6.57 7.32 1.04
C ALA A 92 -6.93 7.27 -0.46
N VAL A 93 -8.19 6.97 -0.78
CA VAL A 93 -8.69 6.92 -2.17
C VAL A 93 -8.57 8.28 -2.84
N ASP A 94 -8.98 9.35 -2.16
CA ASP A 94 -8.88 10.72 -2.67
C ASP A 94 -7.41 11.06 -2.98
N TYR A 95 -6.50 10.82 -2.04
CA TYR A 95 -5.06 11.07 -2.21
C TYR A 95 -4.45 10.27 -3.37
N LEU A 96 -4.78 8.98 -3.46
CA LEU A 96 -4.29 8.10 -4.53
C LEU A 96 -4.80 8.56 -5.89
N SER A 97 -6.03 9.08 -5.95
CA SER A 97 -6.62 9.60 -7.19
C SER A 97 -6.07 10.96 -7.61
N THR A 98 -5.27 11.63 -6.76
CA THR A 98 -4.54 12.84 -7.16
C THR A 98 -3.12 12.54 -7.64
N ARG A 99 -2.69 11.28 -7.71
CA ARG A 99 -1.36 10.92 -8.20
C ARG A 99 -1.41 10.78 -9.72
N ASP A 100 -0.36 11.20 -10.41
CA ASP A 100 -0.26 11.00 -11.87
C ASP A 100 -0.10 9.52 -12.25
N GLN A 101 0.42 8.72 -11.30
CA GLN A 101 0.73 7.32 -11.51
C GLN A 101 0.57 6.50 -10.23
N LEU A 102 0.10 5.26 -10.39
CA LEU A 102 0.11 4.23 -9.34
C LEU A 102 0.84 2.97 -9.81
N TYR A 103 1.38 2.22 -8.85
CA TYR A 103 2.00 0.93 -9.05
C TYR A 103 1.11 -0.15 -8.44
N VAL A 104 0.90 -1.25 -9.17
CA VAL A 104 0.09 -2.39 -8.72
C VAL A 104 0.93 -3.65 -8.80
N VAL A 105 0.95 -4.41 -7.71
CA VAL A 105 1.65 -5.69 -7.63
C VAL A 105 0.66 -6.75 -7.17
N ASP A 106 0.47 -7.75 -8.00
CA ASP A 106 -0.21 -8.97 -7.61
C ASP A 106 0.82 -9.98 -7.10
N GLY A 107 0.57 -10.54 -5.93
CA GLY A 107 1.46 -11.51 -5.31
C GLY A 107 0.68 -12.54 -4.52
N PHE A 108 1.32 -13.70 -4.31
CA PHE A 108 0.80 -14.75 -3.45
C PHE A 108 1.36 -14.59 -2.03
N ALA A 109 0.56 -14.98 -1.03
CA ALA A 109 0.97 -15.05 0.36
C ALA A 109 0.73 -16.48 0.89
N GLY A 110 1.80 -17.25 1.03
CA GLY A 110 1.76 -18.69 1.22
C GLY A 110 2.48 -19.40 0.07
N TRP A 111 3.18 -20.50 0.37
CA TRP A 111 3.92 -21.29 -0.62
C TRP A 111 3.12 -22.48 -1.14
N ASP A 112 2.15 -22.96 -0.36
CA ASP A 112 1.29 -24.08 -0.74
C ASP A 112 0.32 -23.67 -1.85
N GLU A 113 0.02 -24.61 -2.76
CA GLU A 113 -0.85 -24.39 -3.93
C GLU A 113 -2.35 -24.48 -3.59
#